data_AF-A0A133YL12-F1
#
_entry.id   AF-A0A133YL12-F1
#
_cell.length_a   1.000
_cell.length_b   1.000
_cell.length_c   1.000
_cell.angle_alpha   90.00
_cell.angle_beta   90.00
_cell.angle_gamma   90.00
#
_symmetry.space_group_name_H-M   'P 1'
#
loop_
_entity.id
_entity.type
_entity.pdbx_description
1 polymer ?
#
loop_
_entity_poly.entity_id
_entity_poly.type
_entity_poly.pdbx_seq_one_letter_code
_entity_poly.pdbx_strand_id
1 'polypeptide(L)' 'MHNNCNTKYKHLTIDLRKLIEKWKKERKSNREIASLLDKSPQTINNEIK' A
#
# COMPACT_ATOMS: atom_id res chain seq x y z
N MET A 1 -24.85 -4.54 -4.09
CA MET A 1 -23.65 -3.72 -4.39
C MET A 1 -23.00 -3.39 -3.05
N HIS A 2 -21.81 -3.93 -2.75
CA HIS A 2 -21.21 -3.83 -1.42
C HIS A 2 -20.52 -2.45 -1.27
N ASN A 3 -21.19 -1.53 -0.59
CA ASN A 3 -20.65 -0.22 -0.25
C ASN A 3 -19.84 -0.37 1.04
N ASN A 4 -18.53 -0.63 0.93
CA ASN A 4 -17.62 -0.62 2.08
C ASN A 4 -17.21 0.84 2.37
N CYS A 5 -18.08 1.55 3.07
CA CYS A 5 -17.81 2.86 3.66
C CYS A 5 -16.89 2.66 4.88
N ASN A 6 -15.62 2.33 4.65
CA ASN A 6 -14.63 2.30 5.72
C ASN A 6 -13.92 3.65 5.79
N THR A 7 -14.23 4.34 6.87
CA THR A 7 -13.77 5.66 7.24
C THR A 7 -12.29 5.62 7.60
N LYS A 8 -11.58 6.70 7.22
CA LYS A 8 -10.19 7.00 7.56
C LYS A 8 -9.15 6.10 6.88
N TYR A 9 -8.95 6.33 5.57
CA TYR A 9 -7.63 6.17 4.98
C TYR A 9 -6.67 7.06 5.77
N LYS A 10 -5.97 6.49 6.76
CA LYS A 10 -4.71 7.09 7.23
C LYS A 10 -3.82 7.05 5.99
N HIS A 11 -3.79 8.16 5.26
CA HIS A 11 -2.89 8.32 4.13
C HIS A 11 -1.52 7.87 4.62
N LEU A 12 -0.96 6.86 3.94
CA LEU A 12 0.40 6.46 4.19
C LEU A 12 1.26 7.73 4.09
N THR A 13 2.14 7.93 5.05
CA THR A 13 3.06 9.07 5.06
C THR A 13 3.77 9.12 3.70
N ILE A 14 4.07 10.33 3.21
CA ILE A 14 4.71 10.54 1.90
C ILE A 14 5.95 9.63 1.73
N ASP A 15 6.67 9.36 2.80
CA ASP A 15 7.81 8.44 2.85
C ASP A 15 7.46 6.98 2.48
N LEU A 16 6.33 6.45 2.99
CA LEU A 16 5.85 5.11 2.68
C LEU A 16 5.46 4.98 1.20
N ARG A 17 4.89 6.04 0.63
CA ARG A 17 4.54 6.07 -0.80
C ARG A 17 5.79 6.01 -1.69
N LYS A 18 6.82 6.80 -1.36
CA LYS A 18 8.13 6.75 -2.05
C LYS A 18 8.82 5.39 -1.93
N LEU A 19 8.70 4.74 -0.76
CA LEU A 19 9.22 3.38 -0.52
C LEU A 19 8.54 2.34 -1.42
N ILE A 20 7.21 2.39 -1.54
CA ILE A 20 6.44 1.49 -2.42
C ILE A 20 6.85 1.69 -3.89
N GLU A 21 6.97 2.94 -4.35
CA GLU A 21 7.43 3.24 -5.73
C GLU A 21 8.85 2.74 -5.99
N LYS A 22 9.77 2.91 -5.04
CA LYS A 22 11.15 2.41 -5.14
C LYS A 22 11.17 0.88 -5.26
N TRP A 23 10.48 0.19 -4.37
CA TRP A 23 10.43 -1.28 -4.38
C TRP A 23 9.69 -1.85 -5.60
N LYS A 24 8.72 -1.11 -6.14
CA LYS A 24 8.09 -1.46 -7.42
C LYS A 24 9.05 -1.38 -8.60
N LYS A 25 9.92 -0.36 -8.64
CA LYS A 25 11.01 -0.29 -9.64
C LYS A 25 12.00 -1.44 -9.49
N GLU A 26 12.23 -1.90 -8.27
CA GLU A 26 13.03 -3.09 -7.96
C GLU A 26 12.30 -4.42 -8.24
N ARG A 27 11.11 -4.39 -8.86
CA ARG A 27 10.26 -5.56 -9.17
C ARG A 27 9.84 -6.40 -7.96
N LYS A 28 9.77 -5.81 -6.76
CA LYS A 28 9.20 -6.49 -5.60
C LYS A 28 7.68 -6.66 -5.72
N SER A 29 7.17 -7.75 -5.16
CA SER A 29 5.73 -8.03 -5.11
C SER A 29 5.05 -7.19 -4.04
N ASN A 30 3.78 -6.82 -4.27
CA ASN A 30 2.98 -6.04 -3.32
C ASN A 30 2.86 -6.75 -1.97
N ARG A 31 2.86 -8.09 -1.95
CA ARG A 31 2.83 -8.88 -0.72
C ARG A 31 4.13 -8.76 0.07
N GLU A 32 5.27 -8.77 -0.60
CA GLU A 32 6.57 -8.59 0.06
C GLU A 32 6.70 -7.18 0.63
N ILE A 33 6.29 -6.17 -0.15
CA ILE A 33 6.24 -4.78 0.30
C ILE A 33 5.32 -4.64 1.53
N ALA A 34 4.15 -5.29 1.51
CA ALA A 34 3.23 -5.27 2.64
C ALA A 34 3.83 -5.93 3.90
N SER A 35 4.52 -7.06 3.73
CA SER A 35 5.25 -7.74 4.80
C SER A 35 6.36 -6.86 5.38
N LEU A 36 7.12 -6.16 4.54
CA LEU A 36 8.21 -5.26 4.95
C LEU A 36 7.73 -4.00 5.69
N LEU A 37 6.54 -3.50 5.35
CA LEU A 37 5.96 -2.32 5.99
C LEU A 37 5.10 -2.64 7.20
N ASP A 38 4.94 -3.93 7.53
CA ASP A 38 3.96 -4.42 8.51
C ASP A 38 2.57 -3.81 8.21
N LYS A 39 2.13 -3.96 6.96
CA LYS A 39 0.86 -3.42 6.43
C LYS A 39 0.06 -4.50 5.73
N SER A 40 -1.23 -4.25 5.56
CA SER A 40 -2.08 -5.10 4.74
C SER A 40 -1.71 -4.93 3.25
N PRO A 41 -1.66 -6.01 2.45
CA PRO A 41 -1.50 -5.93 1.00
C PRO A 41 -2.61 -5.10 0.34
N GLN A 42 -3.78 -4.98 0.99
CA GLN A 42 -4.87 -4.13 0.53
C GLN A 42 -4.50 -2.64 0.59
N THR A 43 -3.73 -2.22 1.60
CA THR A 43 -3.23 -0.84 1.71
C THR A 43 -2.28 -0.52 0.55
N ILE A 44 -1.38 -1.44 0.21
CA ILE A 44 -0.45 -1.27 -0.92
C ILE A 44 -1.22 -1.22 -2.25
N ASN A 45 -2.25 -2.05 -2.41
CA ASN A 45 -3.07 -2.06 -3.61
C ASN A 45 -3.87 -0.75 -3.80
N ASN A 46 -4.34 -0.16 -2.70
CA ASN A 46 -5.06 1.11 -2.73
C ASN A 46 -4.17 2.31 -3.10
N GLU A 47 -2.87 2.27 -2.79
CA GLU A 47 -1.92 3.33 -3.18
C GLU A 47 -1.43 3.21 -4.62
N ILE A 48 -1.43 2.00 -5.18
CA ILE A 48 -1.01 1.73 -6.57
C ILE A 48 -2.17 1.95 -7.56
N LYS A 49 -3.41 1.90 -7.08
CA LYS A 49 -4.62 2.11 -7.88
C LYS A 49 -4.75 3.55 -8.35
#